data_AF-Q16S01-F1
#
_entry.id   AF-Q16S01-F1
#
_cell.length_a   1.000
_cell.length_b   1.000
_cell.length_c   1.000
_cell.angle_alpha   90.00
_cell.angle_beta   90.00
_cell.angle_gamma   90.00
#
_symmetry.space_group_name_H-M   'P 1'
#
loop_
_entity.id
_entity.type
_entity.pdbx_description
1 polymer ?
#
loop_
_entity_poly.entity_id
_entity_poly.type
_entity_poly.pdbx_seq_one_letter_code
_entity_poly.pdbx_strand_id
1 'polypeptide(L)'
;MDHPRPCGCKGRRTCLSCEKDFEIERVDFLKIFKSSKAYSYCPRCHKIYPGWDTAKVMAEHDRNHGGDAGEDYPGVYIDLDFLSESEEAELMKGIDEMPWDMSQSGRRKQNFGPKTNFKKTKIKVGNFEGFPKFSEFVQRKFDQVPLMKGFQSIEQCSLEYNPEKGASIDPHIDDCWIWGERIVTVNFLSDSVLTMSRYRKEDGKNRYNLDFVDRYKDKLIGELVDEETMDKFDDRIVRIPMPRRSLLILYGPPRYQWEHSVLREDITERRVCLAYREFTPMYLEDGNEYSKSEEIFRLAKNFWNHLEVITSS
;
A
#
# COMPACT_ATOMS: atom_id res chain seq x y z
N MET A 1 -20.43 -17.00 -9.97
CA MET A 1 -19.97 -15.58 -9.85
C MET A 1 -18.45 -15.43 -9.76
N ASP A 2 -17.66 -16.44 -10.17
CA ASP A 2 -16.18 -16.46 -10.05
C ASP A 2 -15.45 -16.52 -11.39
N HIS A 3 -16.11 -16.12 -12.48
CA HIS A 3 -15.45 -16.05 -13.78
C HIS A 3 -14.55 -14.82 -13.82
N PRO A 4 -13.25 -14.97 -14.12
CA PRO A 4 -12.37 -13.85 -14.39
C PRO A 4 -12.98 -13.01 -15.52
N ARG A 5 -13.28 -11.75 -15.25
CA ARG A 5 -13.78 -10.83 -16.27
C ARG A 5 -12.58 -10.35 -17.12
N PRO A 6 -12.77 -9.99 -18.40
CA PRO A 6 -11.69 -9.42 -19.23
C PRO A 6 -11.05 -8.19 -18.57
N CYS A 7 -11.83 -7.45 -17.78
CA CYS A 7 -11.39 -6.30 -16.98
C CYS A 7 -10.47 -6.68 -15.78
N GLY A 8 -10.13 -7.95 -15.56
CA GLY A 8 -9.34 -8.44 -14.41
C GLY A 8 -10.11 -8.56 -13.09
N CYS A 9 -11.30 -7.96 -13.01
CA CYS A 9 -12.19 -8.02 -11.85
C CYS A 9 -12.69 -9.44 -11.54
N LYS A 10 -12.91 -9.72 -10.24
CA LYS A 10 -13.41 -11.02 -9.75
C LYS A 10 -14.29 -10.82 -8.52
N GLY A 11 -15.35 -11.63 -8.40
CA GLY A 11 -16.29 -11.57 -7.28
C GLY A 11 -16.88 -10.17 -7.07
N ARG A 12 -16.78 -9.66 -5.83
CA ARG A 12 -17.29 -8.33 -5.42
C ARG A 12 -16.46 -7.14 -5.91
N ARG A 13 -15.24 -7.38 -6.38
CA ARG A 13 -14.31 -6.31 -6.79
C ARG A 13 -14.59 -5.95 -8.24
N THR A 14 -15.10 -4.75 -8.50
CA THR A 14 -15.64 -4.32 -9.80
C THR A 14 -15.06 -2.99 -10.29
N CYS A 15 -14.98 -2.84 -11.61
CA CYS A 15 -14.73 -1.57 -12.29
C CYS A 15 -16.04 -1.02 -12.88
N LEU A 16 -16.04 0.21 -13.39
CA LEU A 16 -17.24 0.86 -13.94
C LEU A 16 -17.91 0.07 -15.07
N SER A 17 -17.14 -0.49 -16.01
CA SER A 17 -17.71 -1.32 -17.07
C SER A 17 -18.32 -2.59 -16.50
N CYS A 18 -17.64 -3.20 -15.53
CA CYS A 18 -18.10 -4.42 -14.89
C CYS A 18 -19.32 -4.18 -13.96
N GLU A 19 -19.58 -2.95 -13.51
CA GLU A 19 -20.84 -2.53 -12.84
C GLU A 19 -21.97 -2.34 -13.86
N LYS A 20 -21.69 -1.66 -14.98
CA LYS A 20 -22.66 -1.40 -16.05
C LYS A 20 -23.09 -2.69 -16.77
N ASP A 21 -22.15 -3.50 -17.20
CA ASP A 21 -22.40 -4.66 -18.09
C ASP A 21 -23.10 -5.82 -17.36
N PHE A 22 -22.98 -5.87 -16.04
CA PHE A 22 -23.52 -6.95 -15.20
C PHE A 22 -24.53 -6.44 -14.15
N GLU A 23 -24.90 -5.15 -14.20
CA GLU A 23 -25.82 -4.51 -13.26
C GLU A 23 -25.45 -4.75 -11.78
N ILE A 24 -24.15 -4.66 -11.47
CA ILE A 24 -23.65 -4.93 -10.12
C ILE A 24 -23.69 -3.65 -9.30
N GLU A 25 -24.44 -3.69 -8.21
CA GLU A 25 -24.37 -2.65 -7.17
C GLU A 25 -23.11 -2.88 -6.31
N ARG A 26 -22.20 -1.90 -6.34
CA ARG A 26 -20.98 -1.91 -5.54
C ARG A 26 -21.29 -1.42 -4.12
N VAL A 27 -20.56 -1.96 -3.13
CA VAL A 27 -20.47 -1.35 -1.81
C VAL A 27 -19.90 0.07 -1.92
N ASP A 28 -20.70 1.06 -1.51
CA ASP A 28 -20.32 2.46 -1.49
C ASP A 28 -19.54 2.80 -0.20
N PHE A 29 -18.23 2.56 -0.24
CA PHE A 29 -17.34 2.85 0.88
C PHE A 29 -17.25 4.35 1.19
N LEU A 30 -17.41 5.24 0.20
CA LEU A 30 -17.44 6.68 0.46
C LEU A 30 -18.61 7.02 1.37
N LYS A 31 -19.81 6.55 1.04
CA LYS A 31 -21.01 6.77 1.87
C LYS A 31 -20.86 6.17 3.26
N ILE A 32 -20.30 4.96 3.37
CA ILE A 32 -20.01 4.32 4.67
C ILE A 32 -19.07 5.20 5.49
N PHE A 33 -17.93 5.61 4.94
CA PHE A 33 -16.94 6.40 5.67
C PHE A 33 -17.38 7.83 5.98
N LYS A 34 -18.25 8.42 5.14
CA LYS A 34 -18.87 9.73 5.42
C LYS A 34 -19.83 9.71 6.61
N SER A 35 -20.27 8.53 7.06
CA SER A 35 -21.04 8.39 8.30
C SER A 35 -20.17 8.41 9.57
N SER A 36 -18.84 8.34 9.42
CA SER A 36 -17.86 8.36 10.51
C SER A 36 -17.25 9.75 10.71
N LYS A 37 -16.65 10.00 11.88
CA LYS A 37 -15.85 11.19 12.14
C LYS A 37 -14.54 11.12 11.35
N ALA A 38 -14.39 12.06 10.43
CA ALA A 38 -13.22 12.12 9.56
C ALA A 38 -12.09 12.91 10.19
N TYR A 39 -10.89 12.35 10.14
CA TYR A 39 -9.64 13.01 10.47
C TYR A 39 -8.70 12.93 9.28
N SER A 40 -7.85 13.93 9.09
CA SER A 40 -6.82 13.92 8.06
C SER A 40 -5.44 14.08 8.68
N TYR A 41 -4.48 13.29 8.19
CA TYR A 41 -3.09 13.31 8.67
C TYR A 41 -2.34 14.50 8.06
N CYS A 42 -1.66 15.26 8.89
CA CYS A 42 -0.74 16.32 8.49
C CYS A 42 0.71 15.78 8.51
N PRO A 43 1.36 15.62 7.33
CA PRO A 43 2.71 15.07 7.23
C PRO A 43 3.78 15.88 7.97
N ARG A 44 3.56 17.18 8.15
CA ARG A 44 4.53 18.09 8.79
C ARG A 44 4.40 18.14 10.32
N CYS A 45 3.19 17.92 10.85
CA CYS A 45 2.96 17.85 12.29
C CYS A 45 3.11 16.43 12.84
N HIS A 46 3.07 15.41 11.97
CA HIS A 46 2.97 14.00 12.33
C HIS A 46 1.75 13.67 13.20
N LYS A 47 0.63 14.34 12.93
CA LYS A 47 -0.61 14.27 13.71
C LYS A 47 -1.83 14.27 12.81
N ILE A 48 -2.97 13.85 13.35
CA ILE A 48 -4.27 13.95 12.67
C ILE A 48 -5.08 15.13 13.21
N TYR A 49 -5.86 15.74 12.32
CA TYR A 49 -6.74 16.86 12.63
C TYR A 49 -8.16 16.57 12.11
N PRO A 50 -9.22 17.07 12.77
CA PRO A 50 -10.59 16.88 12.29
C PRO A 50 -10.78 17.42 10.87
N GLY A 51 -11.35 16.62 9.98
CA GLY A 51 -11.62 16.99 8.61
C GLY A 51 -11.43 15.86 7.60
N TRP A 52 -12.24 15.87 6.55
CA TRP A 52 -12.15 14.92 5.44
C TRP A 52 -11.14 15.34 4.37
N ASP A 53 -10.96 16.63 4.18
CA ASP A 53 -10.14 17.18 3.10
C ASP A 53 -8.68 17.28 3.55
N THR A 54 -7.87 16.35 3.05
CA THR A 54 -6.44 16.28 3.36
C THR A 54 -5.67 17.50 2.83
N ALA A 55 -6.08 18.06 1.68
CA ALA A 55 -5.42 19.23 1.11
C ALA A 55 -5.72 20.47 1.95
N LYS A 56 -6.95 20.61 2.44
CA LYS A 56 -7.31 21.66 3.40
C LYS A 56 -6.49 21.56 4.68
N VAL A 57 -6.42 20.37 5.30
CA VAL A 57 -5.64 20.18 6.53
C VAL A 57 -4.16 20.50 6.29
N MET A 58 -3.60 20.06 5.16
CA MET A 58 -2.21 20.36 4.82
C MET A 58 -1.96 21.86 4.60
N ALA A 59 -2.88 22.58 3.95
CA ALA A 59 -2.80 24.03 3.74
C ALA A 59 -2.93 24.85 5.04
N GLU A 60 -3.58 24.31 6.07
CA GLU A 60 -3.72 24.95 7.38
C GLU A 60 -2.47 24.80 8.28
N HIS A 61 -1.49 23.99 7.88
CA HIS A 61 -0.25 23.78 8.63
C HIS A 61 0.47 25.09 8.96
N ASP A 62 0.67 25.97 7.98
CA ASP A 62 1.39 27.24 8.17
C ASP A 62 0.66 28.21 9.12
N ARG A 63 -0.60 27.92 9.45
CA ARG A 63 -1.43 28.65 10.42
C ARG A 63 -1.58 27.89 11.74
N ASN A 64 -0.72 26.91 12.00
CA ASN A 64 -0.75 26.03 13.17
C ASN A 64 -2.13 25.38 13.38
N HIS A 65 -2.82 25.03 12.29
CA HIS A 65 -4.16 24.43 12.33
C HIS A 65 -5.16 25.20 13.21
N GLY A 66 -5.07 26.54 13.21
CA GLY A 66 -5.95 27.39 14.03
C GLY A 66 -5.73 27.27 15.54
N GLY A 67 -4.58 26.75 15.97
CA GLY A 67 -4.24 26.51 17.38
C GLY A 67 -4.67 25.13 17.91
N ASP A 68 -5.25 24.26 17.07
CA ASP A 68 -5.51 22.87 17.43
C ASP A 68 -4.18 22.12 17.66
N ALA A 69 -4.09 21.38 18.76
CA ALA A 69 -2.89 20.61 19.12
C ALA A 69 -2.71 19.34 18.27
N GLY A 70 -3.77 18.88 17.61
CA GLY A 70 -3.83 17.63 16.86
C GLY A 70 -3.76 16.37 17.75
N GLU A 71 -4.25 15.26 17.21
CA GLU A 71 -4.21 13.96 17.89
C GLU A 71 -3.07 13.09 17.35
N ASP A 72 -2.51 12.24 18.22
CA ASP A 72 -1.45 11.32 17.83
C ASP A 72 -2.01 10.17 16.99
N TYR A 73 -1.29 9.85 15.92
CA TYR A 73 -1.57 8.72 15.04
C TYR A 73 -0.25 8.11 14.59
N PRO A 74 0.41 7.31 15.47
CA PRO A 74 1.74 6.78 15.22
C PRO A 74 1.72 5.73 14.09
N GLY A 75 2.89 5.45 13.52
CA GLY A 75 3.01 4.43 12.48
C GLY A 75 2.82 4.92 11.04
N VAL A 76 2.86 6.24 10.82
CA VAL A 76 2.85 6.85 9.49
C VAL A 76 4.10 7.71 9.33
N TYR A 77 4.82 7.51 8.24
CA TYR A 77 5.90 8.38 7.80
C TYR A 77 5.66 8.80 6.35
N ILE A 78 5.81 10.10 6.06
CA ILE A 78 5.72 10.64 4.71
C ILE A 78 6.92 11.53 4.44
N ASP A 79 7.64 11.23 3.37
CA ASP A 79 8.59 12.14 2.75
C ASP A 79 7.92 12.77 1.52
N LEU A 80 7.63 14.07 1.61
CA LEU A 80 6.85 14.81 0.62
C LEU A 80 7.61 15.03 -0.69
N ASP A 81 8.94 15.04 -0.64
CA ASP A 81 9.81 15.40 -1.75
C ASP A 81 10.76 14.25 -2.12
N PHE A 82 10.27 13.01 -1.96
CA PHE A 82 11.07 11.80 -2.13
C PHE A 82 11.56 11.60 -3.56
N LEU A 83 10.78 12.00 -4.58
CA LEU A 83 11.21 12.01 -5.98
C LEU A 83 11.33 13.43 -6.50
N SER A 84 12.37 13.69 -7.30
CA SER A 84 12.41 14.83 -8.20
C SER A 84 11.52 14.59 -9.43
N GLU A 85 11.21 15.67 -10.16
CA GLU A 85 10.45 15.57 -11.42
C GLU A 85 11.16 14.71 -12.47
N SER A 86 12.50 14.80 -12.55
CA SER A 86 13.29 13.98 -13.48
C SER A 86 13.28 12.51 -13.11
N GLU A 87 13.40 12.17 -11.82
CA GLU A 87 13.33 10.79 -11.34
C GLU A 87 11.95 10.18 -11.60
N GLU A 88 10.88 10.95 -11.38
CA GLU A 88 9.51 10.52 -11.71
C GLU A 88 9.34 10.26 -13.20
N ALA A 89 9.86 11.13 -14.06
CA ALA A 89 9.80 10.97 -15.51
C ALA A 89 10.58 9.73 -15.99
N GLU A 90 11.78 9.50 -15.45
CA GLU A 90 12.59 8.31 -15.75
C GLU A 90 11.89 7.02 -15.29
N LEU A 91 11.35 7.03 -14.06
CA LEU A 91 10.63 5.90 -13.50
C LEU A 91 9.40 5.55 -14.36
N MET A 92 8.61 6.55 -14.74
CA MET A 92 7.42 6.36 -15.57
C MET A 92 7.75 5.89 -16.97
N LYS A 93 8.85 6.38 -17.57
CA LYS A 93 9.32 5.88 -18.87
C LYS A 93 9.59 4.38 -18.79
N GLY A 94 10.34 3.91 -17.79
CA GLY A 94 10.63 2.48 -17.62
C GLY A 94 9.38 1.65 -17.35
N ILE A 95 8.44 2.16 -16.55
CA ILE A 95 7.15 1.51 -16.27
C ILE A 95 6.32 1.37 -17.54
N ASP A 96 6.18 2.41 -18.35
CA ASP A 96 5.36 2.40 -19.57
C ASP A 96 6.00 1.62 -20.73
N GLU A 97 7.33 1.40 -20.70
CA GLU A 97 8.05 0.49 -21.60
C GLU A 97 7.78 -1.00 -21.28
N MET A 98 7.20 -1.31 -20.12
CA MET A 98 6.87 -2.66 -19.70
C MET A 98 5.37 -2.98 -19.85
N PRO A 99 5.01 -4.24 -20.15
CA PRO A 99 3.60 -4.63 -20.27
C PRO A 99 2.88 -4.50 -18.93
N TRP A 100 1.60 -4.10 -19.00
CA TRP A 100 0.71 -4.03 -17.86
C TRP A 100 -0.19 -5.25 -17.78
N ASP A 101 -0.29 -5.87 -16.60
CA ASP A 101 -1.30 -6.87 -16.31
C ASP A 101 -2.61 -6.22 -15.89
N MET A 102 -3.73 -6.79 -16.33
CA MET A 102 -5.04 -6.41 -15.83
C MET A 102 -5.19 -6.80 -14.34
N SER A 103 -5.75 -5.88 -13.55
CA SER A 103 -5.97 -6.05 -12.12
C SER A 103 -7.43 -5.78 -11.76
N GLN A 104 -7.78 -6.11 -10.51
CA GLN A 104 -9.15 -5.94 -10.03
C GLN A 104 -9.49 -4.46 -9.82
N SER A 105 -10.79 -4.17 -9.80
CA SER A 105 -11.34 -2.85 -9.50
C SER A 105 -10.79 -1.73 -10.39
N GLY A 106 -10.66 -1.98 -11.70
CA GLY A 106 -10.30 -0.97 -12.70
C GLY A 106 -8.83 -0.60 -12.75
N ARG A 107 -7.97 -1.34 -12.04
CA ARG A 107 -6.53 -1.10 -11.96
C ARG A 107 -5.75 -1.93 -12.98
N ARG A 108 -4.52 -1.51 -13.26
CA ARG A 108 -3.49 -2.35 -13.88
C ARG A 108 -2.32 -2.52 -12.92
N LYS A 109 -1.50 -3.55 -13.13
CA LYS A 109 -0.33 -3.79 -12.28
C LYS A 109 0.87 -4.37 -13.03
N GLN A 110 2.05 -4.20 -12.45
CA GLN A 110 3.25 -4.96 -12.75
C GLN A 110 3.75 -5.50 -11.42
N ASN A 111 3.98 -6.81 -11.30
CA ASN A 111 4.35 -7.42 -10.02
C ASN A 111 5.66 -8.20 -10.13
N PHE A 112 6.64 -7.80 -9.35
CA PHE A 112 7.94 -8.44 -9.26
C PHE A 112 8.14 -8.91 -7.83
N GLY A 113 8.32 -10.21 -7.64
CA GLY A 113 8.46 -10.81 -6.32
C GLY A 113 8.07 -12.29 -6.34
N PRO A 114 8.10 -12.95 -5.18
CA PRO A 114 7.79 -14.35 -5.08
C PRO A 114 6.32 -14.66 -5.36
N LYS A 115 6.05 -15.89 -5.78
CA LYS A 115 4.68 -16.41 -5.91
C LYS A 115 4.16 -16.82 -4.54
N THR A 116 3.05 -16.22 -4.13
CA THR A 116 2.40 -16.48 -2.85
C THR A 116 1.08 -17.24 -3.05
N ASN A 117 0.82 -18.20 -2.16
CA ASN A 117 -0.49 -18.80 -2.00
C ASN A 117 -1.01 -18.39 -0.63
N PHE A 118 -1.71 -17.26 -0.57
CA PHE A 118 -2.22 -16.66 0.66
C PHE A 118 -3.07 -17.65 1.48
N LYS A 119 -4.00 -18.36 0.84
CA LYS A 119 -4.88 -19.34 1.52
C LYS A 119 -4.11 -20.48 2.18
N LYS A 120 -3.00 -20.93 1.59
CA LYS A 120 -2.18 -22.03 2.12
C LYS A 120 -0.95 -21.55 2.88
N THR A 121 -0.76 -20.23 3.01
CA THR A 121 0.45 -19.61 3.57
C THR A 121 1.72 -20.25 3.02
N LYS A 122 1.83 -20.32 1.69
CA LYS A 122 3.00 -20.90 0.99
C LYS A 122 3.64 -19.88 0.09
N ILE A 123 4.96 -19.90 0.06
CA ILE A 123 5.79 -19.07 -0.80
C ILE A 123 6.60 -19.96 -1.75
N LYS A 124 6.82 -19.48 -2.97
CA LYS A 124 7.75 -20.05 -3.94
C LYS A 124 8.44 -18.92 -4.70
N VAL A 125 9.69 -19.12 -5.10
CA VAL A 125 10.43 -18.17 -5.96
C VAL A 125 9.64 -17.87 -7.25
N GLY A 126 9.14 -18.91 -7.93
CA GLY A 126 8.37 -18.73 -9.15
C GLY A 126 9.26 -18.31 -10.32
N ASN A 127 8.93 -17.20 -10.97
CA ASN A 127 9.70 -16.63 -12.09
C ASN A 127 10.37 -15.32 -11.66
N PHE A 128 10.59 -15.14 -10.36
CA PHE A 128 11.22 -13.95 -9.84
C PHE A 128 12.71 -14.00 -10.15
N GLU A 129 13.24 -12.97 -10.80
CA GLU A 129 14.65 -12.88 -11.20
C GLU A 129 15.32 -11.58 -10.69
N GLY A 130 14.63 -10.87 -9.79
CA GLY A 130 14.99 -9.53 -9.35
C GLY A 130 14.05 -8.47 -9.90
N PHE A 131 14.46 -7.21 -9.82
CA PHE A 131 13.64 -6.05 -10.15
C PHE A 131 14.08 -5.36 -11.45
N PRO A 132 13.21 -4.58 -12.11
CA PRO A 132 13.61 -3.80 -13.27
C PRO A 132 14.67 -2.76 -12.90
N LYS A 133 15.75 -2.66 -13.70
CA LYS A 133 16.88 -1.77 -13.45
C LYS A 133 16.50 -0.30 -13.31
N PHE A 134 15.52 0.18 -14.08
CA PHE A 134 15.04 1.56 -14.01
C PHE A 134 14.48 1.94 -12.63
N SER A 135 14.09 0.98 -11.80
CA SER A 135 13.54 1.21 -10.46
C SER A 135 14.56 1.02 -9.33
N GLU A 136 15.81 0.63 -9.65
CA GLU A 136 16.85 0.38 -8.65
C GLU A 136 17.12 1.62 -7.79
N PHE A 137 17.17 2.80 -8.40
CA PHE A 137 17.50 4.03 -7.69
C PHE A 137 16.48 4.32 -6.57
N VAL A 138 15.20 3.99 -6.77
CA VAL A 138 14.14 4.15 -5.76
C VAL A 138 14.49 3.33 -4.51
N GLN A 139 14.89 2.07 -4.70
CA GLN A 139 15.27 1.19 -3.59
C GLN A 139 16.53 1.69 -2.87
N ARG A 140 17.51 2.23 -3.62
CA ARG A 140 18.71 2.85 -3.02
C ARG A 140 18.39 4.10 -2.20
N LYS A 141 17.37 4.88 -2.57
CA LYS A 141 16.94 6.05 -1.79
C LYS A 141 16.36 5.67 -0.42
N PHE A 142 15.90 4.43 -0.23
CA PHE A 142 15.45 3.98 1.09
C PHE A 142 16.57 4.05 2.14
N ASP A 143 17.84 3.91 1.76
CA ASP A 143 18.97 4.04 2.69
C ASP A 143 19.09 5.44 3.32
N GLN A 144 18.46 6.45 2.71
CA GLN A 144 18.42 7.82 3.21
C GLN A 144 17.35 8.03 4.28
N VAL A 145 16.44 7.06 4.45
CA VAL A 145 15.31 7.12 5.39
C VAL A 145 15.64 6.26 6.62
N PRO A 146 15.88 6.84 7.82
CA PRO A 146 16.29 6.06 9.00
C PRO A 146 15.33 4.92 9.36
N LEU A 147 14.02 5.12 9.17
CA LEU A 147 12.97 4.10 9.39
C LEU A 147 13.14 2.86 8.50
N MET A 148 13.80 3.00 7.35
CA MET A 148 14.03 1.93 6.37
C MET A 148 15.33 1.17 6.63
N LYS A 149 16.04 1.43 7.73
CA LYS A 149 17.27 0.69 8.06
C LYS A 149 17.00 -0.82 8.08
N GLY A 150 17.81 -1.56 7.31
CA GLY A 150 17.68 -3.02 7.19
C GLY A 150 16.47 -3.50 6.41
N PHE A 151 15.69 -2.60 5.79
CA PHE A 151 14.64 -2.98 4.86
C PHE A 151 15.27 -3.59 3.61
N GLN A 152 14.79 -4.76 3.21
CA GLN A 152 15.13 -5.34 1.91
C GLN A 152 13.84 -5.63 1.15
N SER A 153 13.68 -4.97 0.00
CA SER A 153 12.57 -5.22 -0.92
C SER A 153 12.59 -6.68 -1.36
N ILE A 154 11.48 -7.38 -1.20
CA ILE A 154 11.27 -8.73 -1.76
C ILE A 154 10.09 -8.77 -2.73
N GLU A 155 9.29 -7.70 -2.75
CA GLU A 155 8.26 -7.46 -3.73
C GLU A 155 8.27 -5.98 -4.12
N GLN A 156 8.07 -5.73 -5.41
CA GLN A 156 7.77 -4.44 -6.00
C GLN A 156 6.53 -4.59 -6.88
N CYS A 157 5.50 -3.81 -6.59
CA CYS A 157 4.26 -3.79 -7.35
C CYS A 157 3.99 -2.39 -7.89
N SER A 158 4.10 -2.20 -9.21
CA SER A 158 3.57 -1.00 -9.86
C SER A 158 2.05 -1.14 -9.94
N LEU A 159 1.31 -0.14 -9.48
CA LEU A 159 -0.16 -0.11 -9.54
C LEU A 159 -0.62 1.15 -10.24
N GLU A 160 -1.37 0.99 -11.33
CA GLU A 160 -2.01 2.11 -12.02
C GLU A 160 -3.50 2.19 -11.67
N TYR A 161 -3.93 3.43 -11.44
CA TYR A 161 -5.29 3.83 -11.21
C TYR A 161 -5.73 4.78 -12.32
N ASN A 162 -6.88 4.47 -12.92
CA ASN A 162 -7.51 5.30 -13.93
C ASN A 162 -8.96 5.65 -13.48
N PRO A 163 -9.31 6.95 -13.36
CA PRO A 163 -10.65 7.38 -12.98
C PRO A 163 -11.74 6.88 -13.94
N GLU A 164 -11.46 6.81 -15.24
CA GLU A 164 -12.42 6.35 -16.27
C GLU A 164 -12.78 4.86 -16.13
N LYS A 165 -11.95 4.10 -15.42
CA LYS A 165 -12.22 2.70 -15.06
C LYS A 165 -12.85 2.57 -13.67
N GLY A 166 -12.95 3.66 -12.91
CA GLY A 166 -13.35 3.67 -11.52
C GLY A 166 -12.34 2.96 -10.62
N ALA A 167 -11.05 3.14 -10.91
CA ALA A 167 -9.97 2.51 -10.17
C ALA A 167 -10.03 2.83 -8.68
N SER A 168 -9.91 1.81 -7.84
CA SER A 168 -9.97 1.95 -6.37
C SER A 168 -9.47 0.68 -5.70
N ILE A 169 -9.18 0.70 -4.39
CA ILE A 169 -8.92 -0.50 -3.57
C ILE A 169 -9.90 -0.54 -2.40
N ASP A 170 -10.62 -1.65 -2.25
CA ASP A 170 -11.48 -1.90 -1.07
C ASP A 170 -10.63 -2.02 0.21
N PRO A 171 -11.21 -1.76 1.40
CA PRO A 171 -10.52 -1.90 2.69
C PRO A 171 -9.90 -3.29 2.87
N HIS A 172 -8.62 -3.30 3.27
CA HIS A 172 -7.87 -4.52 3.55
C HIS A 172 -6.62 -4.25 4.41
N ILE A 173 -6.03 -5.33 4.93
CA ILE A 173 -4.69 -5.37 5.51
C ILE A 173 -3.83 -6.31 4.65
N ASP A 174 -2.58 -5.92 4.40
CA ASP A 174 -1.60 -6.77 3.69
C ASP A 174 -1.32 -8.05 4.50
N ASP A 175 -1.24 -9.21 3.83
CA ASP A 175 -1.11 -10.52 4.47
C ASP A 175 0.02 -10.60 5.52
N CYS A 176 -0.34 -10.76 6.78
CA CYS A 176 0.56 -10.64 7.94
C CYS A 176 1.43 -11.88 8.17
N TRP A 177 1.25 -12.96 7.39
CA TRP A 177 2.16 -14.10 7.49
C TRP A 177 3.47 -13.86 6.73
N ILE A 178 3.46 -13.04 5.67
CA ILE A 178 4.58 -12.91 4.74
C ILE A 178 5.11 -11.49 4.58
N TRP A 179 4.23 -10.49 4.55
CA TRP A 179 4.63 -9.10 4.39
C TRP A 179 4.91 -8.50 5.76
N GLY A 180 6.16 -8.06 5.94
CA GLY A 180 6.65 -7.49 7.18
C GLY A 180 5.97 -6.16 7.54
N GLU A 181 6.57 -5.48 8.50
CA GLU A 181 5.92 -4.34 9.12
C GLU A 181 5.86 -3.11 8.22
N ARG A 182 6.95 -2.79 7.52
CA ARG A 182 7.00 -1.59 6.69
C ARG A 182 6.31 -1.87 5.36
N ILE A 183 5.17 -1.24 5.15
CA ILE A 183 4.48 -1.21 3.85
C ILE A 183 4.76 0.14 3.22
N VAL A 184 5.49 0.08 2.10
CA VAL A 184 6.17 1.24 1.51
C VAL A 184 5.50 1.55 0.19
N THR A 185 5.11 2.81 -0.02
CA THR A 185 4.45 3.27 -1.24
C THR A 185 5.11 4.54 -1.73
N VAL A 186 5.58 4.54 -2.98
CA VAL A 186 6.07 5.75 -3.67
C VAL A 186 5.01 6.18 -4.67
N ASN A 187 4.57 7.44 -4.59
CA ASN A 187 3.44 7.99 -5.35
C ASN A 187 3.91 8.83 -6.54
N PHE A 188 3.22 8.77 -7.68
CA PHE A 188 3.58 9.55 -8.87
C PHE A 188 2.39 9.83 -9.79
N LEU A 189 2.60 10.76 -10.73
CA LEU A 189 1.65 11.40 -11.66
C LEU A 189 0.58 12.29 -11.03
N SER A 190 -0.12 11.83 -9.99
CA SER A 190 -1.24 12.54 -9.37
C SER A 190 -1.29 12.31 -7.86
N ASP A 191 -1.76 13.33 -7.15
CA ASP A 191 -2.11 13.25 -5.74
C ASP A 191 -3.30 12.28 -5.54
N SER A 192 -3.42 11.71 -4.34
CA SER A 192 -4.57 10.92 -3.91
C SER A 192 -4.61 10.84 -2.38
N VAL A 193 -5.47 9.98 -1.83
CA VAL A 193 -5.68 9.80 -0.39
C VAL A 193 -5.78 8.32 -0.06
N LEU A 194 -5.06 7.89 0.98
CA LEU A 194 -5.25 6.59 1.60
C LEU A 194 -6.24 6.72 2.76
N THR A 195 -7.35 6.00 2.70
CA THR A 195 -8.36 6.02 3.76
C THR A 195 -8.17 4.81 4.66
N MET A 196 -7.95 5.09 5.95
CA MET A 196 -7.78 4.12 7.01
C MET A 196 -9.07 4.00 7.80
N SER A 197 -9.57 2.77 7.95
CA SER A 197 -10.68 2.42 8.84
C SER A 197 -10.23 1.37 9.83
N ARG A 198 -10.65 1.46 11.10
CA ARG A 198 -10.29 0.45 12.09
C ARG A 198 -10.73 -0.95 11.62
N TYR A 199 -9.83 -1.92 11.71
CA TYR A 199 -10.19 -3.30 11.45
C TYR A 199 -11.08 -3.85 12.56
N ARG A 200 -12.20 -4.47 12.18
CA ARG A 200 -13.11 -5.16 13.11
C ARG A 200 -13.25 -6.63 12.72
N LYS A 201 -13.31 -7.51 13.72
CA LYS A 201 -13.62 -8.93 13.55
C LYS A 201 -15.14 -9.11 13.40
N GLU A 202 -15.71 -8.67 12.28
CA GLU A 202 -17.16 -8.67 12.04
C GLU A 202 -17.84 -10.03 12.24
N ASP A 203 -17.14 -11.14 11.94
CA ASP A 203 -17.64 -12.51 12.04
C ASP A 203 -16.92 -13.34 13.11
N GLY A 204 -16.18 -12.69 14.01
CA GLY A 204 -15.33 -13.34 15.01
C GLY A 204 -14.12 -14.08 14.42
N LYS A 205 -13.87 -13.99 13.11
CA LYS A 205 -12.72 -14.62 12.46
C LYS A 205 -11.63 -13.59 12.18
N ASN A 206 -10.40 -13.95 12.50
CA ASN A 206 -9.25 -13.18 12.07
C ASN A 206 -9.10 -13.27 10.55
N ARG A 207 -9.04 -12.11 9.90
CA ARG A 207 -8.68 -11.97 8.49
C ARG A 207 -7.20 -11.61 8.38
N TYR A 208 -6.68 -11.65 7.16
CA TYR A 208 -5.33 -11.16 6.82
C TYR A 208 -4.18 -11.85 7.57
N ASN A 209 -4.42 -13.03 8.12
CA ASN A 209 -3.46 -13.79 8.93
C ASN A 209 -2.93 -13.02 10.15
N LEU A 210 -3.75 -12.17 10.77
CA LEU A 210 -3.35 -11.37 11.94
C LEU A 210 -2.82 -12.20 13.12
N ASP A 211 -3.25 -13.45 13.27
CA ASP A 211 -2.72 -14.38 14.29
C ASP A 211 -1.21 -14.67 14.13
N PHE A 212 -0.62 -14.37 12.96
CA PHE A 212 0.84 -14.48 12.79
C PHE A 212 1.59 -13.36 13.50
N VAL A 213 0.96 -12.19 13.69
CA VAL A 213 1.60 -11.02 14.31
C VAL A 213 2.04 -11.34 15.74
N ASP A 214 1.26 -12.14 16.48
CA ASP A 214 1.63 -12.58 17.83
C ASP A 214 2.96 -13.33 17.91
N ARG A 215 3.45 -13.90 16.79
CA ARG A 215 4.70 -14.66 16.73
C ARG A 215 5.94 -13.78 16.62
N TYR A 216 5.77 -12.50 16.28
CA TYR A 216 6.87 -11.59 16.01
C TYR A 216 6.60 -10.16 16.50
N LYS A 217 5.57 -9.94 17.32
CA LYS A 217 5.19 -8.61 17.83
C LYS A 217 6.28 -7.93 18.64
N ASP A 218 7.13 -8.72 19.30
CA ASP A 218 8.30 -8.28 20.05
C ASP A 218 9.44 -7.76 19.16
N LYS A 219 9.38 -8.06 17.86
CA LYS A 219 10.34 -7.60 16.84
C LYS A 219 9.82 -6.41 16.02
N LEU A 220 8.64 -5.89 16.33
CA LEU A 220 8.08 -4.73 15.61
C LEU A 220 8.81 -3.43 16.00
N ILE A 221 8.91 -2.54 15.02
CA ILE A 221 9.36 -1.16 15.12
C ILE A 221 8.31 -0.32 15.86
N GLY A 222 7.04 -0.47 15.48
CA GLY A 222 5.92 0.25 16.07
C GLY A 222 5.18 -0.57 17.12
N GLU A 223 4.96 0.02 18.29
CA GLU A 223 4.14 -0.61 19.33
C GLU A 223 2.66 -0.66 18.88
N LEU A 224 2.09 -1.86 18.92
CA LEU A 224 0.65 -2.05 18.72
C LEU A 224 -0.10 -1.50 19.94
N VAL A 225 -1.26 -0.92 19.68
CA VAL A 225 -2.11 -0.36 20.74
C VAL A 225 -3.10 -1.40 21.25
N ASP A 226 -3.44 -1.34 22.53
CA ASP A 226 -4.43 -2.23 23.12
C ASP A 226 -5.85 -1.98 22.57
N GLU A 227 -6.75 -2.94 22.79
CA GLU A 227 -8.12 -2.88 22.26
C GLU A 227 -8.91 -1.70 22.83
N GLU A 228 -8.72 -1.36 24.11
CA GLU A 228 -9.40 -0.22 24.77
C GLU A 228 -8.99 1.12 24.14
N THR A 229 -7.71 1.26 23.77
CA THR A 229 -7.20 2.43 23.08
C THR A 229 -7.71 2.47 21.64
N MET A 230 -7.76 1.33 20.96
CA MET A 230 -8.37 1.24 19.63
C MET A 230 -9.85 1.61 19.65
N ASP A 231 -10.60 1.28 20.73
CA ASP A 231 -12.04 1.60 20.91
C ASP A 231 -12.34 3.09 20.84
N LYS A 232 -11.34 3.94 21.10
CA LYS A 232 -11.46 5.40 20.94
C LYS A 232 -11.56 5.83 19.47
N PHE A 233 -11.18 4.97 18.53
CA PHE A 233 -11.19 5.19 17.08
C PHE A 233 -12.36 4.52 16.35
N ASP A 234 -13.31 3.95 17.09
CA ASP A 234 -14.37 3.11 16.55
C ASP A 234 -15.28 3.76 15.50
N ASP A 235 -15.57 5.04 15.68
CA ASP A 235 -16.41 5.85 14.82
C ASP A 235 -15.58 6.77 13.93
N ARG A 236 -14.29 6.48 13.74
CA ARG A 236 -13.34 7.36 13.07
C ARG A 236 -12.77 6.74 11.80
N ILE A 237 -12.50 7.62 10.84
CA ILE A 237 -11.68 7.32 9.68
C ILE A 237 -10.51 8.29 9.65
N VAL A 238 -9.34 7.81 9.25
CA VAL A 238 -8.14 8.64 9.09
C VAL A 238 -7.77 8.68 7.61
N ARG A 239 -7.63 9.88 7.07
CA ARG A 239 -7.31 10.15 5.68
C ARG A 239 -5.87 10.62 5.58
N ILE A 240 -5.03 9.81 4.95
CA ILE A 240 -3.61 10.08 4.82
C ILE A 240 -3.37 10.61 3.40
N PRO A 241 -2.84 11.83 3.23
CA PRO A 241 -2.52 12.34 1.91
C PRO A 241 -1.46 11.46 1.25
N MET A 242 -1.60 11.22 -0.05
CA MET A 242 -0.61 10.58 -0.90
C MET A 242 -0.20 11.54 -2.02
N PRO A 243 0.56 12.61 -1.73
CA PRO A 243 0.95 13.58 -2.74
C PRO A 243 1.84 12.93 -3.82
N ARG A 244 1.78 13.43 -5.04
CA ARG A 244 2.67 13.08 -6.14
C ARG A 244 4.13 13.25 -5.70
N ARG A 245 5.01 12.34 -6.12
CA ARG A 245 6.45 12.25 -5.79
C ARG A 245 6.78 11.98 -4.31
N SER A 246 5.79 11.69 -3.47
CA SER A 246 6.02 11.36 -2.07
C SER A 246 6.32 9.87 -1.84
N LEU A 247 7.02 9.59 -0.75
CA LEU A 247 7.11 8.27 -0.13
C LEU A 247 6.19 8.23 1.08
N LEU A 248 5.39 7.17 1.20
CA LEU A 248 4.58 6.82 2.36
C LEU A 248 5.06 5.49 2.93
N ILE A 249 5.28 5.42 4.24
CA ILE A 249 5.56 4.19 4.96
C ILE A 249 4.53 4.03 6.07
N LEU A 250 3.80 2.91 6.03
CA LEU A 250 2.98 2.44 7.15
C LEU A 250 3.74 1.39 7.94
N TYR A 251 3.69 1.49 9.27
CA TYR A 251 4.26 0.55 10.24
C TYR A 251 3.42 0.58 11.54
N GLY A 252 3.63 -0.33 12.50
CA GLY A 252 2.86 -0.33 13.75
C GLY A 252 1.33 -0.43 13.55
N PRO A 253 0.51 0.33 14.30
CA PRO A 253 -0.95 0.20 14.24
C PRO A 253 -1.55 0.37 12.83
N PRO A 254 -1.21 1.38 12.01
CA PRO A 254 -1.69 1.48 10.62
C PRO A 254 -1.41 0.26 9.73
N ARG A 255 -0.36 -0.51 10.03
CA ARG A 255 -0.03 -1.74 9.29
C ARG A 255 -0.93 -2.92 9.66
N TYR A 256 -1.30 -3.05 10.94
CA TYR A 256 -1.86 -4.28 11.50
C TYR A 256 -3.27 -4.14 12.10
N GLN A 257 -3.68 -2.94 12.51
CA GLN A 257 -4.93 -2.68 13.23
C GLN A 257 -5.92 -1.82 12.42
N TRP A 258 -5.49 -1.35 11.25
CA TRP A 258 -6.29 -0.53 10.35
C TRP A 258 -6.36 -1.16 8.96
N GLU A 259 -7.55 -1.21 8.39
CA GLU A 259 -7.72 -1.50 6.97
C GLU A 259 -7.46 -0.23 6.16
N HIS A 260 -6.62 -0.35 5.14
CA HIS A 260 -6.36 0.73 4.21
C HIS A 260 -7.11 0.52 2.89
N SER A 261 -7.54 1.63 2.31
CA SER A 261 -8.31 1.67 1.06
C SER A 261 -7.96 2.90 0.25
N VAL A 262 -8.21 2.82 -1.06
CA VAL A 262 -8.12 3.97 -1.98
C VAL A 262 -9.50 4.13 -2.58
N LEU A 263 -10.20 5.20 -2.24
CA LEU A 263 -11.55 5.43 -2.74
C LEU A 263 -11.50 5.83 -4.21
N ARG A 264 -12.59 5.57 -4.94
CA ARG A 264 -12.70 5.91 -6.36
C ARG A 264 -12.66 7.42 -6.55
N GLU A 265 -13.23 8.15 -5.61
CA GLU A 265 -13.39 9.59 -5.61
C GLU A 265 -12.08 10.32 -5.27
N ASP A 266 -11.10 9.61 -4.71
CA ASP A 266 -9.75 10.12 -4.46
C ASP A 266 -8.80 9.86 -5.64
N ILE A 267 -9.30 9.29 -6.74
CA ILE A 267 -8.58 9.13 -8.01
C ILE A 267 -9.21 10.09 -9.01
N THR A 268 -8.66 11.29 -9.12
CA THR A 268 -9.15 12.34 -10.03
C THR A 268 -8.47 12.30 -11.39
N GLU A 269 -7.24 11.78 -11.45
CA GLU A 269 -6.41 11.67 -12.66
C GLU A 269 -5.68 10.32 -12.69
N ARG A 270 -4.94 10.04 -13.77
CA ARG A 270 -4.07 8.85 -13.84
C ARG A 270 -3.05 8.93 -12.70
N ARG A 271 -3.14 7.99 -11.77
CA ARG A 271 -2.19 7.85 -10.66
C ARG A 271 -1.46 6.53 -10.79
N VAL A 272 -0.15 6.54 -10.54
CA VAL A 272 0.62 5.31 -10.41
C VAL A 272 1.38 5.35 -9.09
N CYS A 273 1.58 4.18 -8.49
CA CYS A 273 2.46 4.04 -7.33
C CYS A 273 3.30 2.76 -7.43
N LEU A 274 4.48 2.77 -6.82
CA LEU A 274 5.27 1.57 -6.52
C LEU A 274 5.01 1.19 -5.07
N ALA A 275 4.53 -0.02 -4.83
CA ALA A 275 4.40 -0.57 -3.50
C ALA A 275 5.48 -1.63 -3.27
N TYR A 276 6.22 -1.50 -2.17
CA TYR A 276 7.29 -2.42 -1.77
C TYR A 276 6.95 -3.11 -0.46
N ARG A 277 7.38 -4.38 -0.35
CA ARG A 277 7.27 -5.17 0.87
C ARG A 277 8.60 -5.82 1.21
N GLU A 278 8.78 -5.99 2.51
CA GLU A 278 9.80 -6.84 3.11
C GLU A 278 9.18 -8.13 3.66
N PHE A 279 10.02 -9.06 4.08
CA PHE A 279 9.56 -10.27 4.75
C PHE A 279 9.21 -10.04 6.23
N THR A 280 8.28 -10.83 6.75
CA THR A 280 8.07 -10.95 8.20
C THR A 280 9.29 -11.60 8.88
N PRO A 281 9.49 -11.38 10.20
CA PRO A 281 10.67 -11.88 10.93
C PRO A 281 10.91 -13.39 10.83
N MET A 282 9.87 -14.20 10.61
CA MET A 282 10.00 -15.66 10.43
C MET A 282 10.77 -16.06 9.16
N TYR A 283 10.84 -15.19 8.16
CA TYR A 283 11.55 -15.41 6.90
C TYR A 283 12.92 -14.72 6.86
N LEU A 284 13.35 -14.04 7.93
CA LEU A 284 14.70 -13.45 8.04
C LEU A 284 15.72 -14.53 8.43
N GLU A 285 17.03 -14.21 8.40
CA GLU A 285 18.12 -15.17 8.64
C GLU A 285 18.02 -15.95 9.96
N ASP A 286 17.51 -15.31 11.02
CA ASP A 286 17.26 -15.90 12.34
C ASP A 286 15.88 -16.57 12.46
N GLY A 287 15.08 -16.50 11.41
CA GLY A 287 13.71 -17.00 11.33
C GLY A 287 13.62 -18.49 11.01
N ASN A 288 12.59 -19.14 11.53
CA ASN A 288 12.37 -20.59 11.34
C ASN A 288 11.96 -20.98 9.90
N GLU A 289 11.65 -20.00 9.05
CA GLU A 289 11.27 -20.22 7.66
C GLU A 289 12.29 -19.65 6.65
N TYR A 290 13.49 -19.25 7.10
CA TYR A 290 14.53 -18.66 6.25
C TYR A 290 14.89 -19.51 5.03
N SER A 291 14.96 -20.84 5.18
CA SER A 291 15.24 -21.75 4.06
C SER A 291 14.25 -21.65 2.89
N LYS A 292 13.06 -21.08 3.11
CA LYS A 292 12.05 -20.82 2.07
C LYS A 292 12.21 -19.44 1.41
N SER A 293 12.95 -18.52 2.00
CA SER A 293 13.12 -17.13 1.56
C SER A 293 14.55 -16.78 1.11
N GLU A 294 15.56 -17.57 1.47
CA GLU A 294 16.98 -17.34 1.14
C GLU A 294 17.20 -17.01 -0.35
N GLU A 295 16.68 -17.87 -1.24
CA GLU A 295 16.83 -17.67 -2.68
C GLU A 295 16.12 -16.39 -3.16
N ILE A 296 14.99 -16.03 -2.55
CA ILE A 296 14.26 -14.80 -2.88
C ILE A 296 15.07 -13.58 -2.47
N PHE A 297 15.70 -13.60 -1.29
CA PHE A 297 16.62 -12.54 -0.86
C PHE A 297 17.82 -12.39 -1.78
N ARG A 298 18.37 -13.50 -2.27
CA ARG A 298 19.48 -13.49 -3.23
C ARG A 298 19.05 -12.83 -4.54
N LEU A 299 17.92 -13.26 -5.10
CA LEU A 299 17.39 -12.74 -6.36
C LEU A 299 16.93 -11.28 -6.25
N ALA A 300 16.39 -10.87 -5.11
CA ALA A 300 15.96 -9.50 -4.87
C ALA A 300 17.10 -8.47 -4.91
N LYS A 301 18.36 -8.89 -4.87
CA LYS A 301 19.54 -8.02 -5.07
C LYS A 301 19.88 -7.81 -6.54
N ASN A 302 19.22 -8.53 -7.45
CA ASN A 302 19.45 -8.42 -8.88
C ASN A 302 18.55 -7.35 -9.51
N PHE A 303 19.12 -6.63 -10.47
CA PHE A 303 18.42 -5.64 -11.27
C PHE A 303 18.70 -5.89 -12.76
N TRP A 304 17.67 -6.24 -13.51
CA TRP A 304 17.78 -6.62 -14.92
C TRP A 304 17.35 -5.50 -15.86
N ASN A 305 17.97 -5.42 -17.03
CA ASN A 305 17.64 -4.44 -18.05
C ASN A 305 16.36 -4.87 -18.78
N HIS A 306 15.26 -4.14 -18.59
CA HIS A 306 13.96 -4.48 -19.17
C HIS A 306 13.92 -4.39 -20.70
N LEU A 307 14.81 -3.59 -21.29
CA LEU A 307 14.91 -3.44 -22.73
C LEU A 307 15.48 -4.70 -23.42
N GLU A 308 16.37 -5.43 -22.76
CA GLU A 308 16.99 -6.66 -23.30
C GLU A 308 15.97 -7.82 -23.33
N VAL A 309 15.06 -7.85 -22.36
CA VAL A 309 14.01 -8.87 -22.26
C VAL A 309 12.98 -8.72 -23.39
N ILE A 310 12.61 -7.50 -23.77
CA ILE A 310 11.63 -7.21 -24.83
C ILE A 310 12.18 -7.57 -26.22
N THR A 311 13.49 -7.45 -26.44
CA THR A 311 14.11 -7.81 -27.74
C THR A 311 14.19 -9.31 -28.01
N SER A 312 13.94 -10.13 -26.99
CA SER A 312 14.10 -11.60 -27.03
C SER A 312 12.77 -12.36 -27.15
N SER A 313 11.63 -11.66 -27.20
CA SER A 313 10.27 -12.20 -27.25
C SER A 313 9.55 -11.86 -28.55
#